data_AF-A0A9D1IYC8-F1
#
_entry.id   AF-A0A9D1IYC8-F1
#
_cell.length_a   1.000
_cell.length_b   1.000
_cell.length_c   1.000
_cell.angle_alpha   90.00
_cell.angle_beta   90.00
_cell.angle_gamma   90.00
#
_symmetry.space_group_name_H-M   'P 1'
#
loop_
_entity.id
_entity.type
_entity.pdbx_description
1 polymer ?
#
loop_
_entity_poly.entity_id
_entity_poly.type
_entity_poly.pdbx_seq_one_letter_code
_entity_poly.pdbx_strand_id
1 'polypeptide(L)'
;IAEILATKRILDAAAAGEPVLCAVDEVLRGTNTLERISAASEILLSLASSGALVVAATHDLELCAILDGNYDMLHFEEKVTDEGMSFDYRVRPGRTLTRNAIRLLRLMGLDESITQRADKRARRFLETGIWEKGEI
;
A
#
# COMPACT_ATOMS: atom_id res chain seq x y z
N ILE A 1 4.93 16.31 -10.57
CA ILE A 1 5.43 16.40 -11.96
C ILE A 1 6.61 15.45 -12.20
N ALA A 2 7.68 15.51 -11.40
CA ALA A 2 8.86 14.64 -11.61
C ALA A 2 8.52 13.13 -11.66
N GLU A 3 7.67 12.67 -10.75
CA GLU A 3 7.20 11.27 -10.72
C GLU A 3 6.46 10.88 -12.00
N ILE A 4 5.49 11.69 -12.45
CA ILE A 4 4.75 11.46 -13.69
C ILE A 4 5.70 11.37 -14.90
N LEU A 5 6.71 12.24 -14.97
CA LEU A 5 7.71 12.19 -16.02
C LEU A 5 8.57 10.91 -15.93
N ALA A 6 8.91 10.46 -14.73
CA ALA A 6 9.62 9.21 -14.54
C ALA A 6 8.77 8.01 -15.01
N THR A 7 7.51 7.94 -14.59
CA THR A 7 6.57 6.89 -15.03
C THR A 7 6.40 6.89 -16.53
N LYS A 8 6.25 8.06 -17.16
CA LYS A 8 6.16 8.17 -18.62
C LYS A 8 7.40 7.58 -19.31
N ARG A 9 8.60 7.90 -18.85
CA ARG A 9 9.83 7.34 -19.44
C ARG A 9 9.89 5.82 -19.33
N ILE A 10 9.44 5.27 -18.20
CA ILE A 10 9.39 3.81 -17.99
C ILE A 10 8.41 3.16 -18.97
N LEU A 11 7.22 3.75 -19.13
CA LEU A 11 6.21 3.28 -20.08
C LEU A 11 6.70 3.37 -21.53
N ASP A 12 7.34 4.47 -21.90
CA ASP A 12 7.87 4.67 -23.25
C ASP A 12 8.98 3.63 -23.57
N ALA A 13 9.90 3.37 -22.63
CA ALA A 13 10.95 2.36 -22.78
C ALA A 13 10.37 0.94 -22.90
N ALA A 14 9.40 0.60 -22.05
CA ALA A 14 8.74 -0.70 -22.10
C ALA A 14 7.96 -0.89 -23.42
N ALA A 15 7.29 0.16 -23.91
CA ALA A 15 6.60 0.14 -25.19
C ALA A 15 7.55 0.00 -26.40
N ALA A 16 8.80 0.47 -26.28
CA ALA A 16 9.85 0.26 -27.27
C ALA A 16 10.43 -1.17 -27.26
N GLY A 17 9.99 -2.03 -26.34
CA GLY A 17 10.50 -3.40 -26.19
C GLY A 17 11.87 -3.48 -25.50
N GLU A 18 12.28 -2.41 -24.81
CA GLU A 18 13.52 -2.41 -24.04
C GLU A 18 13.37 -3.26 -22.77
N PRO A 19 14.44 -3.95 -22.30
CA PRO A 19 14.42 -4.60 -21.00
C PRO A 19 14.28 -3.56 -19.88
N VAL A 20 13.15 -3.57 -19.17
CA VAL A 20 12.85 -2.62 -18.09
C VAL A 20 12.80 -3.33 -16.74
N LEU A 21 13.59 -2.83 -15.79
CA LEU A 21 13.40 -3.05 -14.36
C LEU A 21 12.76 -1.80 -13.76
N CYS A 22 11.54 -1.95 -13.24
CA CYS A 22 10.78 -0.87 -12.63
C CYS A 22 10.59 -1.16 -11.14
N ALA A 23 11.18 -0.34 -10.27
CA ALA A 23 10.95 -0.39 -8.83
C ALA A 23 10.24 0.90 -8.41
N VAL A 24 9.03 0.79 -7.87
CA VAL A 24 8.21 1.95 -7.47
C VAL A 24 7.80 1.82 -6.01
N ASP A 25 7.94 2.92 -5.28
CA ASP A 25 7.53 3.04 -3.88
C ASP A 25 6.39 4.07 -3.79
N GLU A 26 5.18 3.58 -3.53
CA GLU A 26 3.93 4.35 -3.48
C GLU A 26 3.65 5.16 -4.76
N VAL A 27 3.20 4.44 -5.80
CA VAL A 27 2.86 5.00 -7.11
C VAL A 27 1.87 6.18 -6.97
N LEU A 28 2.26 7.35 -7.48
CA LEU A 28 1.47 8.58 -7.52
C LEU A 28 1.02 9.08 -6.14
N ARG A 29 1.88 8.93 -5.13
CA ARG A 29 1.60 9.47 -3.79
C ARG A 29 1.34 10.98 -3.81
N GLY A 30 0.41 11.43 -2.98
CA GLY A 30 0.11 12.86 -2.80
C GLY A 30 -1.03 13.44 -3.66
N THR A 31 -1.77 12.60 -4.39
CA THR A 31 -3.06 12.97 -5.00
C THR A 31 -4.25 12.32 -4.27
N ASN A 32 -5.47 12.62 -4.72
CA ASN A 32 -6.70 12.01 -4.24
C ASN A 32 -6.62 10.48 -4.33
N THR A 33 -7.01 9.77 -3.27
CA THR A 33 -6.95 8.31 -3.19
C THR A 33 -7.66 7.61 -4.36
N LEU A 34 -8.82 8.10 -4.80
CA LEU A 34 -9.56 7.52 -5.92
C LEU A 34 -8.77 7.63 -7.23
N GLU A 35 -8.25 8.83 -7.52
CA GLU A 35 -7.44 9.07 -8.72
C GLU A 35 -6.11 8.31 -8.67
N ARG A 36 -5.48 8.26 -7.49
CA ARG A 36 -4.24 7.52 -7.27
C ARG A 36 -4.41 6.05 -7.58
N ILE A 37 -5.38 5.38 -6.95
CA ILE A 37 -5.59 3.93 -7.12
C ILE A 37 -5.94 3.63 -8.58
N SER A 38 -6.85 4.41 -9.18
CA SER A 38 -7.26 4.25 -10.58
C SER A 38 -6.10 4.42 -11.57
N ALA A 39 -5.32 5.50 -11.43
CA ALA A 39 -4.19 5.73 -12.32
C ALA A 39 -3.06 4.71 -12.10
N ALA A 40 -2.74 4.41 -10.85
CA ALA A 40 -1.70 3.45 -10.50
C ALA A 40 -2.03 2.04 -11.01
N SER A 41 -3.30 1.60 -10.93
CA SER A 41 -3.70 0.29 -11.44
C SER A 41 -3.49 0.17 -12.95
N GLU A 42 -3.91 1.18 -13.73
CA GLU A 42 -3.75 1.16 -15.19
C GLU A 42 -2.27 1.21 -15.61
N ILE A 43 -1.45 2.01 -14.91
CA ILE A 43 0.00 2.07 -15.16
C ILE A 43 0.64 0.70 -14.91
N LEU A 44 0.33 0.07 -13.78
CA LEU A 44 0.92 -1.22 -13.41
C LEU A 44 0.43 -2.35 -14.33
N LEU A 45 -0.85 -2.41 -14.68
CA LEU A 45 -1.37 -3.38 -15.64
C LEU A 45 -0.71 -3.24 -17.02
N SER A 46 -0.49 -2.01 -17.49
CA SER A 46 0.23 -1.75 -18.73
C SER A 46 1.66 -2.29 -18.68
N LEU A 47 2.39 -2.05 -17.59
CA LEU A 47 3.76 -2.55 -17.41
C LEU A 47 3.82 -4.08 -17.27
N ALA A 48 2.83 -4.71 -16.62
CA ALA A 48 2.75 -6.17 -16.54
C ALA A 48 2.59 -6.81 -17.93
N SER A 49 1.89 -6.13 -18.84
CA SER A 49 1.67 -6.62 -20.22
C SER A 49 2.84 -6.38 -21.18
N SER A 50 3.81 -5.53 -20.83
CA SER A 50 4.92 -5.13 -21.70
C SER A 50 6.22 -5.95 -21.49
N GLY A 51 6.20 -6.93 -20.59
CA GLY A 51 7.37 -7.75 -20.27
C GLY A 51 8.38 -7.07 -19.34
N ALA A 52 8.02 -5.94 -18.73
CA ALA A 52 8.83 -5.29 -17.72
C ALA A 52 8.85 -6.12 -16.42
N LEU A 53 10.02 -6.18 -15.75
CA LEU A 53 10.10 -6.69 -14.38
C LEU A 53 9.74 -5.56 -13.42
N VAL A 54 8.59 -5.69 -12.76
CA VAL A 54 8.05 -4.63 -11.91
C VAL A 54 8.01 -5.08 -10.44
N VAL A 55 8.51 -4.23 -9.56
CA VAL A 55 8.39 -4.34 -8.11
C VAL A 55 7.71 -3.06 -7.61
N ALA A 56 6.53 -3.19 -7.01
CA ALA A 56 5.78 -2.05 -6.49
C ALA A 56 5.51 -2.25 -4.99
N ALA A 57 5.85 -1.25 -4.18
CA ALA A 57 5.45 -1.16 -2.78
C ALA A 57 4.23 -0.23 -2.65
N THR A 58 3.22 -0.66 -1.89
CA THR A 58 2.03 0.16 -1.62
C THR A 58 1.34 -0.23 -0.30
N HIS A 59 0.71 0.75 0.33
CA HIS A 59 -0.23 0.59 1.43
C HIS A 59 -1.71 0.50 0.97
N ASP A 60 -2.01 0.71 -0.31
CA ASP A 60 -3.38 0.69 -0.86
C ASP A 60 -3.86 -0.76 -1.09
N LEU A 61 -4.72 -1.27 -0.19
CA LEU A 61 -5.25 -2.64 -0.31
C LEU A 61 -6.15 -2.82 -1.54
N GLU A 62 -6.85 -1.76 -1.94
CA GLU A 62 -7.68 -1.70 -3.13
C GLU A 62 -6.85 -1.84 -4.40
N LEU A 63 -5.66 -1.21 -4.45
CA LEU A 63 -4.74 -1.38 -5.58
C LEU A 63 -4.26 -2.83 -5.67
N CYS A 64 -3.88 -3.43 -4.53
CA CYS A 64 -3.52 -4.84 -4.48
C CYS A 64 -4.67 -5.74 -4.96
N ALA A 65 -5.93 -5.39 -4.65
CA ALA A 65 -7.12 -6.12 -5.09
C ALA A 65 -7.35 -6.04 -6.62
N ILE A 66 -7.11 -4.87 -7.22
CA ILE A 66 -7.24 -4.69 -8.67
C ILE A 66 -6.16 -5.49 -9.42
N LEU A 67 -4.95 -5.57 -8.87
CA LEU A 67 -3.79 -6.23 -9.49
C LEU A 67 -3.70 -7.74 -9.22
N ASP A 68 -4.67 -8.31 -8.52
CA ASP A 68 -4.69 -9.74 -8.19
C ASP A 68 -4.69 -10.60 -9.46
N GLY A 69 -3.83 -11.61 -9.51
CA GLY A 69 -3.65 -12.46 -10.70
C GLY A 69 -2.76 -11.87 -11.79
N ASN A 70 -2.44 -10.56 -11.76
CA ASN A 70 -1.43 -9.96 -12.64
C ASN A 70 -0.06 -9.79 -11.96
N TYR A 71 -0.05 -9.71 -10.63
CA TYR A 71 1.13 -9.54 -9.81
C TYR A 71 1.19 -10.56 -8.68
N ASP A 72 2.40 -11.01 -8.35
CA ASP A 72 2.64 -11.78 -7.13
C ASP A 72 2.52 -10.86 -5.90
N MET A 73 1.52 -11.13 -5.07
CA MET A 73 1.31 -10.38 -3.83
C MET A 73 2.32 -10.82 -2.78
N LEU A 74 3.08 -9.87 -2.26
CA LEU A 74 4.12 -10.08 -1.26
C LEU A 74 3.99 -9.06 -0.13
N HIS A 75 4.40 -9.44 1.08
CA HIS A 75 4.44 -8.52 2.21
C HIS A 75 5.59 -8.81 3.17
N PHE A 76 5.90 -7.82 3.99
CA PHE A 76 6.70 -7.95 5.20
C PHE A 76 5.76 -7.94 6.41
N GLU A 77 6.16 -8.63 7.47
CA GLU A 77 5.45 -8.61 8.76
C GLU A 77 6.31 -7.96 9.83
N GLU A 78 5.66 -7.14 10.63
CA GLU A 78 6.21 -6.58 11.85
C GLU A 78 5.63 -7.24 13.10
N LYS A 79 6.49 -7.49 14.09
CA LYS A 79 6.10 -8.01 15.40
C LYS A 79 6.12 -6.87 16.40
N VAL A 80 4.94 -6.61 16.95
CA VAL A 80 4.77 -5.65 18.04
C VAL A 80 4.74 -6.41 19.36
N THR A 81 5.69 -6.10 20.23
CA THR A 81 5.85 -6.65 21.58
C THR A 81 5.85 -5.52 22.60
N ASP A 82 5.85 -5.84 23.89
CA ASP A 82 5.93 -4.84 24.96
C ASP A 82 7.29 -4.11 24.96
N GLU A 83 8.32 -4.71 24.35
CA GLU A 83 9.67 -4.14 24.19
C GLU A 83 9.79 -3.21 22.97
N GLY A 84 8.73 -3.13 22.15
CA GLY A 84 8.70 -2.31 20.94
C GLY A 84 8.39 -3.10 19.68
N MET A 85 8.79 -2.54 18.54
CA MET A 85 8.54 -3.10 17.22
C MET A 85 9.81 -3.73 16.64
N SER A 86 9.67 -4.94 16.10
CA SER A 86 10.74 -5.66 15.42
C SER A 86 10.30 -6.11 14.03
N PHE A 87 11.26 -6.16 13.10
CA PHE A 87 11.08 -6.62 11.73
C PHE A 87 12.07 -7.74 11.47
N ASP A 88 11.61 -8.85 10.86
CA ASP A 88 12.51 -9.91 10.44
C ASP A 88 13.01 -9.76 8.99
N TYR A 89 12.48 -8.76 8.28
CA TYR A 89 12.81 -8.42 6.89
C TYR A 89 12.63 -9.59 5.91
N ARG A 90 11.76 -10.56 6.24
CA ARG A 90 11.46 -11.68 5.35
C ARG A 90 10.23 -11.37 4.51
N VAL A 91 10.38 -11.52 3.20
CA VAL A 91 9.25 -11.44 2.28
C VAL A 91 8.39 -12.69 2.40
N ARG A 92 7.08 -12.52 2.39
CA ARG A 92 6.08 -13.59 2.51
C ARG A 92 5.02 -13.47 1.43
N PRO A 93 4.45 -14.59 0.96
CA PRO A 93 3.36 -14.55 -0.01
C PRO A 93 2.07 -13.97 0.59
N GLY A 94 1.27 -13.34 -0.25
CA GLY A 94 -0.01 -12.72 0.11
C GLY A 94 0.11 -11.25 0.49
N ARG A 95 -1.04 -10.61 0.70
CA ARG A 95 -1.13 -9.21 1.15
C ARG A 95 -0.99 -9.13 2.67
N THR A 96 -0.44 -8.03 3.17
CA THR A 96 -0.46 -7.78 4.61
C THR A 96 -1.89 -7.65 5.13
N LEU A 97 -2.18 -8.32 6.25
CA LEU A 97 -3.44 -8.20 6.97
C LEU A 97 -3.28 -7.39 8.26
N THR A 98 -2.05 -7.06 8.63
CA THR A 98 -1.73 -6.43 9.90
C THR A 98 -1.78 -4.92 9.80
N ARG A 99 -2.40 -4.27 10.79
CA ARG A 99 -2.48 -2.82 10.92
C ARG A 99 -1.91 -2.41 12.28
N ASN A 100 -0.59 -2.28 12.36
CA ASN A 100 0.09 -2.10 13.65
C ASN A 100 0.20 -0.65 14.12
N ALA A 101 -0.19 0.33 13.31
CA ALA A 101 -0.10 1.76 13.67
C ALA A 101 -0.83 2.11 14.98
N ILE A 102 -2.06 1.61 15.18
CA ILE A 102 -2.82 1.90 16.42
C ILE A 102 -2.14 1.26 17.65
N ARG A 103 -1.57 0.07 17.47
CA ARG A 103 -0.84 -0.62 18.54
C ARG A 103 0.45 0.10 18.90
N LEU A 104 1.15 0.67 17.92
CA LEU A 104 2.31 1.54 18.16
C LEU A 104 1.93 2.77 18.97
N LEU A 105 0.82 3.44 18.64
CA LEU A 105 0.34 4.60 19.40
C LEU A 105 0.14 4.24 20.87
N ARG A 106 -0.44 3.06 21.16
CA ARG A 106 -0.61 2.56 22.53
C ARG A 106 0.73 2.35 23.24
N LEU A 107 1.71 1.72 22.59
CA LEU A 107 3.05 1.52 23.15
C LEU A 107 3.81 2.83 23.39
N MET A 108 3.57 3.86 22.59
CA MET A 108 4.16 5.20 22.76
C MET A 108 3.51 6.01 23.90
N GLY A 109 2.53 5.44 24.61
CA GLY A 109 1.87 6.08 25.74
C GLY A 109 0.78 7.09 25.34
N LEU A 110 0.22 7.00 24.12
CA LEU A 110 -1.01 7.74 23.83
C LEU A 110 -2.14 7.23 24.71
N ASP A 111 -3.03 8.16 25.08
CA ASP A 111 -4.17 7.87 25.93
C ASP A 111 -4.99 6.67 25.40
N GLU A 112 -5.29 5.75 26.31
CA GLU A 112 -5.94 4.48 25.97
C GLU A 112 -7.31 4.71 25.32
N SER A 113 -8.02 5.77 25.71
CA SER A 113 -9.31 6.10 25.10
C SER A 113 -9.14 6.51 23.62
N ILE A 114 -8.03 7.15 23.24
CA ILE A 114 -7.73 7.50 21.84
C ILE A 114 -7.51 6.22 21.03
N THR A 115 -6.67 5.32 21.51
CA THR A 115 -6.32 4.09 20.76
C THR A 115 -7.54 3.16 20.65
N GLN A 116 -8.36 3.04 21.70
CA GLN A 116 -9.61 2.29 21.67
C GLN A 116 -10.63 2.86 20.67
N ARG A 117 -10.80 4.19 20.63
CA ARG A 117 -11.67 4.84 19.63
C ARG A 117 -11.14 4.63 18.22
N ALA A 118 -9.83 4.70 18.01
CA ALA A 118 -9.20 4.41 16.72
C ALA A 118 -9.44 2.97 16.28
N ASP A 119 -9.23 1.99 17.17
CA ASP A 119 -9.48 0.57 16.92
C ASP A 119 -10.96 0.34 16.56
N LYS A 120 -11.89 0.94 17.31
CA LYS A 120 -13.33 0.83 17.05
C LYS A 120 -13.70 1.37 15.66
N ARG A 121 -13.18 2.54 15.28
CA ARG A 121 -13.42 3.14 13.96
C ARG A 121 -12.86 2.27 12.83
N ALA A 122 -11.64 1.77 12.99
CA ALA A 122 -11.00 0.91 12.01
C ALA A 122 -11.80 -0.39 11.79
N ARG A 123 -12.22 -1.06 12.87
CA ARG A 123 -13.05 -2.27 12.80
C ARG A 123 -14.39 -2.00 12.10
N ARG A 124 -15.09 -0.94 12.48
CA ARG A 124 -16.37 -0.59 11.84
C ARG A 124 -16.20 -0.30 10.35
N PHE A 125 -15.15 0.41 9.94
CA PHE A 125 -14.90 0.66 8.52
C PHE A 125 -14.65 -0.65 7.76
N LEU A 126 -13.90 -1.59 8.34
CA LEU A 126 -13.66 -2.90 7.72
C LEU A 126 -14.96 -3.72 7.57
N GLU A 127 -15.88 -3.61 8.52
CA GLU A 127 -17.17 -4.32 8.48
C GLU A 127 -18.20 -3.68 7.55
N THR A 128 -18.19 -2.34 7.42
CA THR A 128 -19.28 -1.59 6.79
C THR A 128 -18.88 -0.79 5.54
N GLY A 129 -17.59 -0.54 5.34
CA GLY A 129 -17.08 0.38 4.31
C GLY A 129 -17.38 1.86 4.57
N ILE A 130 -17.92 2.22 5.75
CA ILE A 130 -18.41 3.58 6.04
C ILE A 130 -17.69 4.16 7.27
N TRP A 131 -17.22 5.40 7.14
CA TRP A 131 -16.64 6.16 8.24
C TRP A 131 -17.72 6.79 9.12
N GLU A 132 -17.60 6.61 10.45
CA GLU A 132 -18.36 7.38 11.43
C GLU A 132 -17.90 8.84 11.44
N LYS A 133 -18.85 9.77 11.56
CA LYS A 133 -18.52 11.17 11.85
C LYS A 133 -17.90 11.25 13.26
N GLY A 134 -16.89 12.11 13.40
CA GLY A 134 -16.35 12.43 14.72
C GLY A 134 -17.37 13.23 15.52
N GLU A 135 -17.66 12.75 16.73
CA GLU A 135 -18.36 13.52 17.76
C GLU A 135 -17.32 13.99 18.78
N ILE A 136 -17.48 15.21 19.29
CA ILE A 136 -16.62 15.84 20.30
C ILE A 136 -17.25 15.67 21.66
#